data_AF-A0A2A2E743-F1
#
_entry.id   AF-A0A2A2E743-F1
#
_cell.length_a   1.000
_cell.length_b   1.000
_cell.length_c   1.000
_cell.angle_alpha   90.00
_cell.angle_beta   90.00
_cell.angle_gamma   90.00
#
_symmetry.space_group_name_H-M   'P 1'
#
loop_
_entity.id
_entity.type
_entity.pdbx_description
1 polymer ?
#
loop_
_entity_poly.entity_id
_entity_poly.type
_entity_poly.pdbx_seq_one_letter_code
_entity_poly.pdbx_strand_id
1 'polypeptide(L)'
;MAIGTTGVNVSLDETTGLQNATATPTPAEDANDNDILVTSLPSTFATRLTALGAGTATGAALSGYTGAVGNTGSNAFTVTPDPGATITNISFVDSTGAPLNGLDSGLDTLNGTSILLYTDANNDNIVLGRAGGSTGAIVFAAYIEETGSPVSGGKIWTVEYQPLKHPDAT
;
A
#
# COMPACT_ATOMS: atom_id res chain seq x y z
N MET A 1 24.81 -1.04 -2.83
CA MET A 1 23.58 -0.84 -2.05
C MET A 1 22.99 -2.21 -1.77
N ALA A 2 22.43 -2.45 -0.58
CA ALA A 2 21.73 -3.69 -0.27
C ALA A 2 20.28 -3.40 0.13
N ILE A 3 19.37 -4.27 -0.28
CA ILE A 3 17.96 -4.26 0.13
C ILE A 3 17.72 -5.53 0.96
N GLY A 4 17.13 -5.39 2.14
CA GLY A 4 16.74 -6.48 3.01
C GLY A 4 15.22 -6.56 3.15
N THR A 5 14.66 -7.76 3.05
CA THR A 5 13.26 -8.01 3.46
C THR A 5 13.23 -8.26 4.96
N THR A 6 12.23 -7.71 5.65
CA THR A 6 12.09 -7.88 7.11
C THR A 6 11.23 -9.09 7.48
N GLY A 7 10.54 -9.68 6.51
CA GLY A 7 9.48 -10.66 6.75
C GLY A 7 8.16 -10.04 7.21
N VAL A 8 8.08 -8.70 7.30
CA VAL A 8 6.84 -7.99 7.60
C VAL A 8 6.03 -7.84 6.32
N ASN A 9 4.80 -8.34 6.35
CA ASN A 9 3.81 -8.20 5.28
C ASN A 9 2.85 -7.04 5.55
N VAL A 10 2.05 -6.73 4.53
CA VAL A 10 0.84 -5.94 4.63
C VAL A 10 -0.27 -6.76 3.97
N SER A 11 -1.33 -7.05 4.70
CA SER A 11 -2.59 -7.57 4.15
C SER A 11 -3.74 -6.70 4.61
N LEU A 12 -4.64 -6.47 3.66
CA LEU A 12 -5.91 -5.79 3.84
C LEU A 12 -6.99 -6.83 3.55
N ASP A 13 -7.96 -6.96 4.45
CA ASP A 13 -9.12 -7.80 4.21
C ASP A 13 -10.34 -6.97 3.77
N GLU A 14 -11.06 -7.46 2.76
CA GLU A 14 -12.29 -6.85 2.23
C GLU A 14 -13.53 -7.18 3.10
N THR A 15 -13.38 -8.06 4.10
CA THR A 15 -14.48 -8.33 5.04
C THR A 15 -14.81 -7.11 5.91
N THR A 16 -16.03 -7.07 6.45
CA THR A 16 -16.46 -5.93 7.26
C THR A 16 -15.81 -5.96 8.64
N GLY A 17 -15.11 -4.88 8.98
CA GLY A 17 -14.52 -4.68 10.31
C GLY A 17 -13.07 -4.26 10.20
N LEU A 18 -12.35 -4.33 11.31
CA LEU A 18 -10.90 -4.28 11.30
C LEU A 18 -10.39 -5.70 11.52
N GLN A 19 -9.69 -6.27 10.55
CA GLN A 19 -8.98 -7.53 10.67
C GLN A 19 -7.53 -7.27 11.07
N ASN A 20 -7.28 -7.50 12.35
CA ASN A 20 -5.94 -7.49 12.93
C ASN A 20 -5.96 -8.25 14.26
N ALA A 21 -4.77 -8.60 14.75
CA ALA A 21 -4.58 -9.40 15.96
C ALA A 21 -5.28 -8.87 17.22
N THR A 22 -5.64 -7.59 17.28
CA THR A 22 -6.31 -6.98 18.44
C THR A 22 -7.82 -6.88 18.26
N ALA A 23 -8.29 -6.43 17.09
CA ALA A 23 -9.71 -6.21 16.82
C ALA A 23 -10.45 -7.52 16.52
N THR A 24 -9.82 -8.41 15.75
CA THR A 24 -10.36 -9.73 15.40
C THR A 24 -9.32 -10.81 15.67
N PRO A 25 -9.14 -11.24 16.94
CA PRO A 25 -8.14 -12.26 17.29
C PRO A 25 -8.52 -13.69 16.83
N THR A 26 -9.74 -13.89 16.33
CA THR A 26 -10.24 -15.14 15.76
C THR A 26 -11.27 -14.86 14.66
N PRO A 27 -11.28 -15.60 13.54
CA PRO A 27 -10.36 -16.66 13.12
C PRO A 27 -8.89 -16.21 12.97
N ALA A 28 -7.97 -17.18 12.84
CA ALA A 28 -6.54 -16.88 12.76
C ALA A 28 -6.15 -16.13 11.47
N GLU A 29 -6.96 -16.25 10.41
CA GLU A 29 -6.77 -15.50 9.17
C GLU A 29 -7.03 -14.02 9.40
N ASP A 30 -8.21 -13.64 9.90
CA ASP A 30 -8.53 -12.26 10.29
C ASP A 30 -7.52 -11.65 11.30
N ALA A 31 -6.98 -12.48 12.19
CA ALA A 31 -6.01 -12.04 13.19
C ALA A 31 -4.61 -11.76 12.61
N ASN A 32 -4.30 -12.32 11.44
CA ASN A 32 -2.99 -12.17 10.79
C ASN A 32 -2.94 -10.97 9.82
N ASP A 33 -4.07 -10.29 9.61
CA ASP A 33 -4.19 -9.09 8.82
C ASP A 33 -3.70 -7.82 9.50
N ASN A 34 -3.59 -6.75 8.71
CA ASN A 34 -2.99 -5.49 9.13
C ASN A 34 -3.92 -4.29 8.98
N ASP A 35 -5.22 -4.53 9.04
CA ASP A 35 -6.23 -3.49 8.86
C ASP A 35 -6.08 -2.40 9.91
N ILE A 36 -6.21 -1.18 9.43
CA ILE A 36 -6.20 0.04 10.22
C ILE A 36 -7.38 0.92 9.83
N LEU A 37 -7.81 1.78 10.75
CA LEU A 37 -8.78 2.81 10.44
C LEU A 37 -8.26 3.70 9.30
N VAL A 38 -9.09 3.93 8.28
CA VAL A 38 -8.79 4.82 7.15
C VAL A 38 -8.38 6.23 7.62
N THR A 39 -8.95 6.71 8.73
CA THR A 39 -8.61 8.01 9.32
C THR A 39 -7.19 8.10 9.88
N SER A 40 -6.51 6.96 10.02
CA SER A 40 -5.12 6.87 10.49
C SER A 40 -4.10 6.92 9.36
N LEU A 41 -4.52 7.05 8.10
CA LEU A 41 -3.62 7.20 6.97
C LEU A 41 -2.71 8.43 7.14
N PRO A 42 -1.43 8.37 6.72
CA PRO A 42 -0.54 9.52 6.72
C PRO A 42 -1.17 10.71 5.99
N SER A 43 -1.05 11.91 6.55
CA SER A 43 -1.70 13.12 6.01
C SER A 43 -1.27 13.42 4.58
N THR A 44 0.00 13.20 4.25
CA THR A 44 0.54 13.33 2.88
C THR A 44 -0.19 12.41 1.90
N PHE A 45 -0.43 11.16 2.31
CA PHE A 45 -1.09 10.16 1.47
C PHE A 45 -2.59 10.47 1.33
N ALA A 46 -3.29 10.68 2.44
CA ALA A 46 -4.72 10.99 2.45
C ALA A 46 -5.05 12.28 1.67
N THR A 47 -4.23 13.32 1.82
CA THR A 47 -4.41 14.60 1.09
C THR A 47 -4.23 14.38 -0.42
N ARG A 48 -3.22 13.59 -0.81
CA ARG A 48 -2.98 13.31 -2.23
C ARG A 48 -4.15 12.54 -2.86
N LEU A 49 -4.65 11.50 -2.20
CA LEU A 49 -5.80 10.73 -2.68
C LEU A 49 -7.08 11.57 -2.78
N THR A 50 -7.30 12.47 -1.82
CA THR A 50 -8.39 13.45 -1.86
C THR A 50 -8.26 14.37 -3.08
N ALA A 51 -7.06 14.90 -3.34
CA ALA A 51 -6.80 15.76 -4.49
C ALA A 51 -6.97 15.04 -5.84
N LEU A 52 -6.75 13.72 -5.86
CA LEU A 52 -6.95 12.86 -7.02
C LEU A 52 -8.42 12.43 -7.22
N GLY A 53 -9.31 12.77 -6.28
CA GLY A 53 -10.72 12.39 -6.34
C GLY A 53 -10.94 10.88 -6.19
N ALA A 54 -10.15 10.20 -5.36
CA ALA A 54 -10.22 8.74 -5.19
C ALA A 54 -11.58 8.22 -4.67
N GLY A 55 -12.36 9.08 -3.99
CA GLY A 55 -13.65 8.72 -3.41
C GLY A 55 -13.54 8.32 -1.94
N THR A 56 -14.45 7.45 -1.50
CA THR A 56 -14.48 6.94 -0.12
C THR A 56 -13.76 5.60 -0.07
N ALA A 57 -12.76 5.48 0.80
CA ALA A 57 -12.05 4.22 0.98
C ALA A 57 -12.93 3.19 1.72
N THR A 58 -12.82 1.92 1.32
CA THR A 58 -13.47 0.75 1.92
C THR A 58 -12.63 0.14 3.05
N GLY A 59 -11.31 0.16 2.90
CA GLY A 59 -10.37 -0.37 3.88
C GLY A 59 -8.99 0.28 3.76
N ALA A 60 -8.16 0.11 4.79
CA ALA A 60 -6.76 0.50 4.78
C ALA A 60 -5.94 -0.48 5.61
N ALA A 61 -4.67 -0.69 5.24
CA ALA A 61 -3.75 -1.52 6.01
C ALA A 61 -2.34 -0.89 6.07
N LEU A 62 -1.59 -1.31 7.08
CA LEU A 62 -0.23 -0.83 7.35
C LEU A 62 0.69 -2.01 7.67
N SER A 63 1.81 -2.12 6.98
CA SER A 63 2.76 -3.21 7.19
C SER A 63 3.10 -3.45 8.66
N GLY A 64 2.87 -4.67 9.16
CA GLY A 64 3.15 -5.07 10.54
C GLY A 64 2.27 -4.42 11.61
N TYR A 65 1.14 -3.81 11.23
CA TYR A 65 0.17 -3.29 12.18
C TYR A 65 -0.63 -4.42 12.82
N THR A 66 -0.78 -4.37 14.15
CA THR A 66 -1.46 -5.43 14.93
C THR A 66 -2.73 -4.96 15.64
N GLY A 67 -3.10 -3.68 15.51
CA GLY A 67 -4.20 -3.07 16.27
C GLY A 67 -3.87 -2.72 17.73
N ALA A 68 -2.71 -3.12 18.25
CA ALA A 68 -2.34 -2.83 19.64
C ALA A 68 -2.17 -1.31 19.86
N VAL A 69 -2.52 -0.82 21.06
CA VAL A 69 -2.40 0.60 21.39
C VAL A 69 -0.96 1.09 21.19
N GLY A 70 -0.80 2.14 20.37
CA GLY A 70 0.51 2.72 20.04
C GLY A 70 1.31 1.95 18.99
N ASN A 71 0.76 0.87 18.43
CA ASN A 71 1.36 0.23 17.26
C ASN A 71 1.28 1.19 16.06
N THR A 72 2.41 1.39 15.37
CA THR A 72 2.51 2.28 14.20
C THR A 72 3.03 1.52 12.97
N GLY A 73 2.84 0.20 12.94
CA GLY A 73 3.42 -0.69 11.94
C GLY A 73 4.92 -0.91 12.10
N SER A 74 5.48 -1.66 11.18
CA SER A 74 6.89 -2.02 11.08
C SER A 74 7.39 -1.89 9.65
N ASN A 75 8.69 -1.70 9.48
CA ASN A 75 9.30 -1.63 8.16
C ASN A 75 9.08 -2.96 7.41
N ALA A 76 8.57 -2.88 6.19
CA ALA A 76 8.44 -4.02 5.27
C ALA A 76 9.79 -4.39 4.63
N PHE A 77 10.68 -3.40 4.53
CA PHE A 77 12.02 -3.58 3.98
C PHE A 77 13.01 -2.62 4.64
N THR A 78 14.29 -2.95 4.52
CA THR A 78 15.41 -2.09 4.89
C THR A 78 16.30 -1.85 3.68
N VAL A 79 16.97 -0.70 3.66
CA VAL A 79 17.96 -0.35 2.66
C VAL A 79 19.25 0.09 3.35
N THR A 80 20.36 -0.43 2.86
CA THR A 80 21.70 -0.07 3.34
C THR A 80 22.48 0.55 2.18
N PRO A 81 22.85 1.84 2.27
CA PRO A 81 23.67 2.47 1.25
C PRO A 81 25.09 1.88 1.26
N ASP A 82 25.78 2.00 0.13
CA ASP A 82 27.23 1.73 0.11
C ASP A 82 27.98 2.72 1.01
N PRO A 83 29.19 2.39 1.50
CA PRO A 83 29.98 3.32 2.30
C PRO A 83 30.15 4.68 1.62
N GLY A 84 29.71 5.74 2.31
CA GLY A 84 29.77 7.12 1.79
C GLY A 84 28.60 7.54 0.90
N ALA A 85 27.66 6.64 0.60
CA ALA A 85 26.43 6.96 -0.14
C ALA A 85 25.27 7.27 0.82
N THR A 86 24.21 7.88 0.29
CA THR A 86 22.98 8.20 1.01
C THR A 86 21.78 7.90 0.14
N ILE A 87 20.78 7.21 0.69
CA ILE A 87 19.50 7.01 0.02
C ILE A 87 18.64 8.24 0.29
N THR A 88 18.10 8.84 -0.78
CA THR A 88 17.32 10.08 -0.72
C THR A 88 15.87 9.90 -1.11
N ASN A 89 15.53 8.81 -1.80
CA ASN A 89 14.16 8.46 -2.15
C ASN A 89 14.03 6.96 -2.48
N ILE A 90 12.83 6.42 -2.31
CA ILE A 90 12.39 5.09 -2.71
C ILE A 90 11.01 5.23 -3.36
N SER A 91 10.91 4.87 -4.64
CA SER A 91 9.68 5.03 -5.41
C SER A 91 9.23 3.73 -6.09
N PHE A 92 7.96 3.71 -6.49
CA PHE A 92 7.43 2.66 -7.34
C PHE A 92 7.82 2.93 -8.80
N VAL A 93 8.53 1.99 -9.41
CA VAL A 93 9.05 2.10 -10.77
C VAL A 93 8.92 0.78 -11.53
N ASP A 94 9.01 0.84 -12.85
CA ASP A 94 9.13 -0.35 -13.70
C ASP A 94 10.55 -0.95 -13.67
N SER A 95 10.74 -2.02 -14.44
CA SER A 95 12.03 -2.72 -14.55
C SER A 95 13.16 -1.88 -15.17
N THR A 96 12.83 -0.74 -15.79
CA THR A 96 13.79 0.22 -16.33
C THR A 96 14.09 1.37 -15.36
N GLY A 97 13.39 1.43 -14.23
CA GLY A 97 13.48 2.52 -13.25
C GLY A 97 12.62 3.73 -13.61
N ALA A 98 11.73 3.63 -14.61
CA ALA A 98 10.80 4.70 -14.96
C ALA A 98 9.51 4.61 -14.10
N PRO A 99 8.80 5.74 -13.88
CA PRO A 99 7.50 5.72 -13.23
C PRO A 99 6.53 4.76 -13.94
N LEU A 100 5.77 3.98 -13.16
CA LEU A 100 4.75 3.09 -13.70
C LEU A 100 3.70 3.93 -14.46
N ASN A 101 3.38 3.52 -15.67
CA ASN A 101 2.46 4.24 -16.55
C ASN A 101 1.59 3.26 -17.35
N GLY A 102 0.68 2.58 -16.64
CA GLY A 102 -0.27 1.64 -17.24
C GLY A 102 0.21 0.20 -17.23
N LEU A 103 1.11 -0.17 -16.32
CA LEU A 103 1.50 -1.57 -16.12
C LEU A 103 0.31 -2.36 -15.59
N ASP A 104 -0.01 -3.50 -16.18
CA ASP A 104 -1.06 -4.38 -15.67
C ASP A 104 -0.70 -4.92 -14.28
N SER A 105 -1.59 -4.75 -13.31
CA SER A 105 -1.42 -5.29 -11.96
C SER A 105 -1.69 -6.79 -11.87
N GLY A 106 -2.37 -7.37 -12.87
CA GLY A 106 -2.92 -8.72 -12.81
C GLY A 106 -4.20 -8.83 -11.98
N LEU A 107 -4.69 -7.72 -11.43
CA LEU A 107 -5.96 -7.63 -10.71
C LEU A 107 -7.04 -7.01 -11.61
N ASP A 108 -8.28 -7.45 -11.41
CA ASP A 108 -9.45 -6.87 -12.04
C ASP A 108 -10.39 -6.29 -10.98
N THR A 109 -11.15 -5.27 -11.35
CA THR A 109 -12.35 -4.88 -10.61
C THR A 109 -13.40 -6.00 -10.66
N LEU A 110 -14.40 -5.94 -9.78
CA LEU A 110 -15.50 -6.91 -9.76
C LEU A 110 -16.22 -7.11 -11.11
N ASN A 111 -16.28 -6.07 -11.94
CA ASN A 111 -16.90 -6.15 -13.27
C ASN A 111 -15.94 -6.61 -14.39
N GLY A 112 -14.71 -7.04 -14.03
CA GLY A 112 -13.72 -7.58 -14.97
C GLY A 112 -12.93 -6.52 -15.73
N THR A 113 -12.85 -5.29 -15.22
CA THR A 113 -11.98 -4.26 -15.80
C THR A 113 -10.59 -4.37 -15.19
N SER A 114 -9.58 -4.55 -16.02
CA SER A 114 -8.19 -4.64 -15.56
C SER A 114 -7.75 -3.39 -14.83
N ILE A 115 -7.00 -3.59 -13.75
CA ILE A 115 -6.46 -2.52 -12.92
C ILE A 115 -5.02 -2.27 -13.35
N LEU A 116 -4.76 -1.06 -13.83
CA LEU A 116 -3.45 -0.64 -14.31
C LEU A 116 -2.75 0.25 -13.27
N LEU A 117 -1.45 0.06 -13.10
CA LEU A 117 -0.61 0.74 -12.12
C LEU A 117 -0.02 2.03 -12.69
N TYR A 118 -0.10 3.09 -11.89
CA TYR A 118 0.47 4.41 -12.18
C TYR A 118 1.19 4.94 -10.97
N THR A 119 2.48 5.29 -11.12
CA THR A 119 3.20 6.04 -10.10
C THR A 119 2.67 7.47 -10.09
N ASP A 120 2.36 8.00 -8.92
CA ASP A 120 1.81 9.34 -8.82
C ASP A 120 2.85 10.41 -9.21
N ALA A 121 2.43 11.35 -10.07
CA ALA A 121 3.34 12.36 -10.62
C ALA A 121 3.81 13.42 -9.60
N ASN A 122 3.11 13.56 -8.47
CA ASN A 122 3.44 14.57 -7.46
C ASN A 122 4.12 13.96 -6.22
N ASN A 123 4.01 12.65 -6.04
CA ASN A 123 4.65 11.89 -4.97
C ASN A 123 4.91 10.46 -5.47
N ASP A 124 6.15 10.18 -5.88
CA ASP A 124 6.53 8.91 -6.48
C ASP A 124 6.65 7.75 -5.47
N ASN A 125 6.49 8.04 -4.17
CA ASN A 125 6.27 7.03 -3.15
C ASN A 125 4.84 6.44 -3.21
N ILE A 126 3.94 7.00 -4.03
CA ILE A 126 2.56 6.52 -4.21
C ILE A 126 2.42 5.79 -5.55
N VAL A 127 1.80 4.61 -5.53
CA VAL A 127 1.29 3.93 -6.72
C VAL A 127 -0.24 3.84 -6.64
N LEU A 128 -0.89 4.07 -7.77
CA LEU A 128 -2.33 4.03 -7.95
C LEU A 128 -2.70 2.85 -8.84
N GLY A 129 -3.59 1.98 -8.38
CA GLY A 129 -4.31 1.03 -9.23
C GLY A 129 -5.55 1.70 -9.80
N ARG A 130 -5.61 1.89 -11.13
CA ARG A 130 -6.73 2.53 -11.82
C ARG A 130 -7.44 1.58 -12.77
N ALA A 131 -8.77 1.60 -12.75
CA ALA A 131 -9.57 0.77 -13.65
C ALA A 131 -9.41 1.21 -15.11
N GLY A 132 -8.88 0.33 -15.96
CA GLY A 132 -8.85 0.45 -17.42
C GLY A 132 -7.90 1.48 -18.04
N GLY A 133 -7.42 2.48 -17.29
CA GLY A 133 -6.58 3.54 -17.85
C GLY A 133 -6.19 4.65 -16.87
N SER A 134 -5.36 5.58 -17.33
CA SER A 134 -4.76 6.66 -16.52
C SER A 134 -5.78 7.64 -15.93
N THR A 135 -6.94 7.78 -16.56
CA THR A 135 -8.06 8.59 -16.07
C THR A 135 -9.15 7.75 -15.40
N GLY A 136 -8.93 6.44 -15.26
CA GLY A 136 -9.85 5.53 -14.59
C GLY A 136 -9.99 5.86 -13.10
N ALA A 137 -11.09 5.39 -12.50
CA ALA A 137 -11.29 5.47 -11.07
C ALA A 137 -10.14 4.75 -10.34
N ILE A 138 -9.72 5.30 -9.19
CA ILE A 138 -8.75 4.65 -8.31
C ILE A 138 -9.48 3.50 -7.62
N VAL A 139 -8.91 2.30 -7.73
CA VAL A 139 -9.44 1.07 -7.13
C VAL A 139 -8.72 0.79 -5.83
N PHE A 140 -7.40 0.94 -5.83
CA PHE A 140 -6.56 0.93 -4.64
C PHE A 140 -5.37 1.87 -4.82
N ALA A 141 -4.69 2.18 -3.73
CA ALA A 141 -3.40 2.85 -3.76
C ALA A 141 -2.47 2.23 -2.71
N ALA A 142 -1.17 2.28 -2.98
CA ALA A 142 -0.14 1.95 -2.00
C ALA A 142 0.83 3.11 -1.85
N TYR A 143 1.39 3.26 -0.66
CA TYR A 143 2.31 4.34 -0.30
C TYR A 143 3.49 3.80 0.50
N ILE A 144 4.70 4.19 0.09
CA ILE A 144 5.93 3.95 0.84
C ILE A 144 6.12 5.11 1.81
N GLU A 145 5.97 4.84 3.11
CA GLU A 145 6.45 5.76 4.14
C GLU A 145 7.92 5.45 4.40
N GLU A 146 8.80 6.30 3.90
CA GLU A 146 10.23 6.19 4.15
C GLU A 146 10.54 6.38 5.64
N THR A 147 11.48 5.58 6.14
CA THR A 147 11.93 5.62 7.53
C THR A 147 13.44 5.76 7.62
N GLY A 148 13.91 6.35 8.72
CA GLY A 148 15.32 6.67 8.94
C GLY A 148 15.69 8.06 8.43
N SER A 149 16.75 8.62 9.00
CA SER A 149 17.37 9.86 8.53
C SER A 149 18.89 9.70 8.57
N PRO A 150 19.57 9.38 7.45
CA PRO A 150 19.01 9.21 6.11
C PRO A 150 18.14 7.96 5.95
N VAL A 151 17.42 7.86 4.82
CA VAL A 151 16.49 6.76 4.52
C VAL A 151 17.20 5.40 4.64
N SER A 152 16.63 4.52 5.45
CA SER A 152 17.16 3.19 5.75
C SER A 152 16.11 2.07 5.71
N GLY A 153 14.87 2.39 5.38
CA GLY A 153 13.80 1.42 5.16
C GLY A 153 12.48 2.10 4.87
N GLY A 154 11.40 1.33 4.84
CA GLY A 154 10.06 1.89 4.66
C GLY A 154 8.95 0.98 5.14
N LYS A 155 7.84 1.60 5.51
CA LYS A 155 6.56 0.95 5.76
C LYS A 155 5.71 1.02 4.50
N ILE A 156 4.86 0.02 4.29
CA ILE A 156 3.90 0.01 3.19
C ILE A 156 2.51 0.27 3.76
N TRP A 157 1.86 1.29 3.23
CA TRP A 157 0.46 1.58 3.44
C TRP A 157 -0.32 1.13 2.22
N THR A 158 -1.49 0.55 2.42
CA THR A 158 -2.46 0.28 1.36
C THR A 158 -3.82 0.86 1.73
N VAL A 159 -4.59 1.23 0.71
CA VAL A 159 -5.96 1.69 0.85
C VAL A 159 -6.75 1.26 -0.36
N GLU A 160 -7.96 0.81 -0.13
CA GLU A 160 -8.87 0.32 -1.15
C GLU A 160 -10.10 1.22 -1.27
N TYR A 161 -10.62 1.36 -2.48
CA TYR A 161 -11.79 2.16 -2.83
C TYR A 161 -12.88 1.35 -3.54
N GLN A 162 -12.50 0.27 -4.20
CA GLN A 162 -13.44 -0.66 -4.84
C GLN A 162 -12.94 -2.09 -4.63
N PRO A 163 -13.85 -3.03 -4.37
CA PRO A 163 -13.50 -4.42 -4.17
C PRO A 163 -12.84 -5.03 -5.41
N LEU A 164 -11.84 -5.87 -5.15
CA LEU A 164 -11.11 -6.64 -6.13
C LEU A 164 -11.87 -7.91 -6.50
N LYS A 165 -11.72 -8.32 -7.76
CA LYS A 165 -12.25 -9.61 -8.19
C LYS A 165 -11.38 -10.72 -7.63
N HIS A 166 -11.94 -11.55 -6.77
CA HIS A 166 -11.30 -12.79 -6.35
C HIS A 166 -11.31 -13.81 -7.51
N PRO A 167 -10.14 -14.34 -7.93
CA PRO A 167 -10.05 -15.36 -8.98
C PRO A 167 -10.55 -16.73 -8.52
N ASP A 168 -10.65 -16.95 -7.21
CA ASP A 168 -11.28 -18.11 -6.61
C ASP A 168 -12.67 -17.76 -6.09
N ALA A 169 -13.66 -18.59 -6.37
CA ALA A 169 -15.02 -18.44 -5.88
C ALA A 169 -15.29 -19.29 -4.63
N THR A 170 -14.27 -19.95 -4.08
CA THR A 170 -14.37 -20.93 -2.99
C THR A 170 -13.52 -20.62 -1.78
#